data_AF-A0A3N1CZD7-F1
#
_entry.id   AF-A0A3N1CZD7-F1
#
_cell.length_a   1.000
_cell.length_b   1.000
_cell.length_c   1.000
_cell.angle_alpha   90.00
_cell.angle_beta   90.00
_cell.angle_gamma   90.00
#
_symmetry.space_group_name_H-M   'P 1'
#
loop_
_entity.id
_entity.type
_entity.pdbx_description
1 polymer ?
#
loop_
_entity_poly.entity_id
_entity_poly.type
_entity_poly.pdbx_seq_one_letter_code
_entity_poly.pdbx_strand_id
1 'polypeptide(L)'
;MAVVLVFVLLFQLIWGHTQRVRFRTALWRPLLPVARDSTLRAALLALALQAESGLAYLAVAVLGALAADALGAPWLALAVVALAGLLYWPVITMAVPDKSTYYAEVRAALAAAGATPAQQRAAAWTGGAAALFWGLPLALTTPAVLALAP
;
A
#
# COMPACT_ATOMS: atom_id res chain seq x y z
N MET A 1 -13.79 -22.29 8.70
CA MET A 1 -13.64 -21.09 9.55
C MET A 1 -12.21 -20.92 10.06
N ALA A 2 -11.63 -21.88 10.79
CA ALA A 2 -10.24 -21.79 11.29
C ALA A 2 -9.19 -21.62 10.17
N VAL A 3 -9.33 -22.31 9.04
CA VAL A 3 -8.38 -22.23 7.92
C VAL A 3 -8.32 -20.85 7.29
N VAL A 4 -9.46 -20.18 7.10
CA VAL A 4 -9.51 -18.81 6.55
C VAL A 4 -8.92 -17.81 7.54
N LEU A 5 -9.22 -17.96 8.83
CA LEU A 5 -8.65 -17.12 9.87
C LEU A 5 -7.13 -17.29 9.96
N VAL A 6 -6.64 -18.53 9.91
CA VAL A 6 -5.21 -18.87 9.90
C VAL A 6 -4.53 -18.36 8.63
N PHE A 7 -5.16 -18.49 7.47
CA PHE A 7 -4.64 -17.95 6.21
C PHE A 7 -4.54 -16.43 6.26
N VAL A 8 -5.58 -15.73 6.71
CA VAL A 8 -5.55 -14.28 6.81
C VAL A 8 -4.54 -13.83 7.86
N LEU A 9 -4.45 -14.48 9.03
CA LEU A 9 -3.45 -14.16 10.04
C LEU A 9 -2.02 -14.44 9.55
N LEU A 10 -1.78 -15.53 8.82
CA LEU A 10 -0.48 -15.81 8.21
C LEU A 10 -0.16 -14.80 7.11
N PHE A 11 -1.12 -14.45 6.26
CA PHE A 11 -0.96 -13.40 5.27
C PHE A 11 -0.66 -12.05 5.92
N GLN A 12 -1.38 -11.69 6.99
CA GLN A 12 -1.17 -10.49 7.80
C GLN A 12 0.22 -10.44 8.44
N LEU A 13 0.66 -11.55 9.04
CA LEU A 13 1.98 -11.68 9.66
C LEU A 13 3.09 -11.60 8.62
N ILE A 14 2.98 -12.36 7.54
CA ILE A 14 3.97 -12.40 6.46
C ILE A 14 4.00 -11.04 5.76
N TRP A 15 2.85 -10.52 5.31
CA TRP A 15 2.77 -9.25 4.61
C TRP A 15 3.17 -8.06 5.48
N GLY A 16 2.70 -7.99 6.73
CA GLY A 16 3.08 -6.95 7.68
C GLY A 16 4.57 -6.98 8.03
N HIS A 17 5.15 -8.16 8.22
CA HIS A 17 6.60 -8.33 8.43
C HIS A 17 7.40 -7.95 7.18
N THR A 18 6.91 -8.35 6.00
CA THR A 18 7.57 -8.09 4.72
C THR A 18 7.51 -6.60 4.38
N GLN A 19 6.36 -5.95 4.53
CA GLN A 19 6.16 -4.50 4.32
C GLN A 19 6.97 -3.65 5.29
N ARG A 20 7.09 -4.03 6.58
CA ARG A 20 7.81 -3.24 7.58
C ARG A 20 9.33 -3.24 7.43
N VAL A 21 9.95 -4.37 7.07
CA VAL A 21 11.41 -4.53 7.28
C VAL A 21 12.20 -4.56 5.97
N ARG A 22 11.62 -5.05 4.86
CA ARG A 22 12.43 -5.36 3.67
C ARG A 22 11.81 -4.95 2.34
N PHE A 23 10.50 -5.04 2.18
CA PHE A 23 9.91 -5.03 0.84
C PHE A 23 9.93 -3.64 0.20
N ARG A 24 9.52 -2.56 0.88
CA ARG A 24 9.53 -1.23 0.26
C ARG A 24 10.96 -0.71 0.08
N THR A 25 11.84 -0.82 1.07
CA THR A 25 13.24 -0.40 0.87
C THR A 25 13.95 -1.21 -0.22
N ALA A 26 13.66 -2.51 -0.38
CA ALA A 26 14.23 -3.35 -1.44
C ALA A 26 13.57 -3.16 -2.82
N LEU A 27 12.28 -2.84 -2.90
CA LEU A 27 11.59 -2.46 -4.15
C LEU A 27 12.03 -1.08 -4.64
N TRP A 28 12.19 -0.15 -3.70
CA TRP A 28 12.49 1.24 -4.02
C TRP A 28 13.96 1.38 -4.40
N ARG A 29 14.89 0.78 -3.63
CA ARG A 29 16.34 0.86 -3.89
C ARG A 29 16.77 0.67 -5.35
N PRO A 30 16.30 -0.35 -6.10
CA PRO A 30 16.65 -0.50 -7.51
C PRO A 30 16.00 0.53 -8.44
N LEU A 31 14.90 1.17 -8.01
CA LEU A 31 14.19 2.21 -8.77
C LEU A 31 14.67 3.64 -8.43
N LEU A 32 15.32 3.84 -7.27
CA LEU A 32 15.88 5.13 -6.86
C LEU A 32 16.87 5.74 -7.88
N PRO A 33 17.74 4.96 -8.56
CA PRO A 33 18.63 5.49 -9.60
C PRO A 33 17.87 6.08 -10.80
N VAL A 34 16.64 5.67 -11.06
CA VAL A 34 15.82 6.20 -12.16
C VAL A 34 15.20 7.56 -11.80
N ALA A 35 14.97 7.79 -10.50
CA ALA A 35 14.37 9.01 -9.95
C ALA A 35 15.38 10.15 -9.73
N ARG A 36 16.69 9.88 -9.76
CA ARG A 36 17.75 10.84 -9.39
C ARG A 36 17.90 12.04 -10.32
N ASP A 37 17.55 11.89 -11.59
CA ASP A 37 17.80 12.92 -12.61
C ASP A 37 16.62 13.88 -12.81
N SER A 38 15.47 13.64 -12.16
CA SER A 38 14.27 14.45 -12.39
C SER A 38 13.26 14.41 -11.25
N THR A 39 12.82 15.59 -10.82
CA THR A 39 11.71 15.78 -9.88
C THR A 39 10.42 15.09 -10.35
N LEU A 40 10.14 15.11 -11.66
CA LEU A 40 8.98 14.45 -12.24
C LEU A 40 9.08 12.93 -12.12
N ARG A 41 10.26 12.34 -12.38
CA ARG A 41 10.46 10.89 -12.24
C ARG A 41 10.32 10.44 -10.79
N ALA A 42 10.81 11.23 -9.83
CA ALA A 42 10.63 10.96 -8.41
C ALA A 42 9.13 10.99 -8.00
N ALA A 43 8.37 11.95 -8.51
CA ALA A 43 6.92 12.03 -8.30
C ALA A 43 6.17 10.84 -8.92
N LEU A 44 6.47 10.50 -10.19
CA LEU A 44 5.85 9.37 -10.89
C LEU A 44 6.16 8.03 -10.23
N LEU A 45 7.38 7.85 -9.73
CA LEU A 45 7.77 6.65 -8.99
C LEU A 45 6.93 6.49 -7.70
N ALA A 46 6.77 7.58 -6.94
CA ALA A 46 5.92 7.58 -5.75
C ALA A 46 4.45 7.26 -6.08
N LEU A 47 3.93 7.81 -7.19
CA LEU A 47 2.59 7.52 -7.69
C LEU A 47 2.43 6.05 -8.09
N ALA A 48 3.38 5.51 -8.85
CA ALA A 48 3.37 4.12 -9.32
C ALA A 48 3.35 3.12 -8.15
N LEU A 49 4.08 3.41 -7.08
CA LEU A 49 4.12 2.56 -5.89
C LEU A 49 2.82 2.60 -5.09
N GLN A 50 2.12 3.74 -5.10
CA GLN A 50 0.78 3.82 -4.54
C GLN A 50 -0.26 3.11 -5.41
N ALA A 51 -0.12 3.21 -6.73
CA ALA A 51 -0.95 2.47 -7.66
C ALA A 51 -0.79 0.96 -7.49
N GLU A 52 0.45 0.48 -7.45
CA GLU A 52 0.78 -0.93 -7.22
C GLU A 52 0.18 -1.43 -5.90
N SER A 53 0.35 -0.67 -4.82
CA SER A 53 -0.19 -1.05 -3.51
C SER A 53 -1.72 -1.05 -3.48
N GLY A 54 -2.37 -0.08 -4.14
CA GLY A 54 -3.83 -0.03 -4.27
C GLY A 54 -4.38 -1.18 -5.12
N LEU A 55 -3.69 -1.53 -6.21
CA LEU A 55 -4.03 -2.68 -7.05
C LEU A 55 -3.85 -4.01 -6.30
N ALA A 56 -2.77 -4.16 -5.53
CA ALA A 56 -2.55 -5.34 -4.69
C ALA A 56 -3.66 -5.49 -3.64
N TYR A 57 -4.05 -4.38 -2.99
CA TYR A 57 -5.20 -4.36 -2.09
C TYR A 57 -6.49 -4.83 -2.77
N LEU A 58 -6.83 -4.26 -3.93
CA LEU A 58 -8.02 -4.65 -4.69
C LEU A 58 -7.98 -6.12 -5.11
N ALA A 59 -6.83 -6.62 -5.58
CA ALA A 59 -6.68 -8.01 -5.97
C ALA A 59 -6.95 -8.94 -4.78
N VAL A 60 -6.37 -8.66 -3.61
CA VAL A 60 -6.61 -9.45 -2.39
C VAL A 60 -8.06 -9.35 -1.94
N ALA A 61 -8.67 -8.16 -1.99
CA ALA A 61 -10.06 -7.94 -1.62
C ALA A 61 -11.03 -8.73 -2.53
N VAL A 62 -10.86 -8.63 -3.85
CA VAL A 62 -11.72 -9.29 -4.84
C VAL A 62 -11.51 -10.80 -4.85
N LEU A 63 -10.26 -11.28 -4.91
CA LEU A 63 -9.98 -12.73 -4.89
C LEU A 63 -10.42 -13.36 -3.57
N GLY A 64 -10.25 -12.63 -2.46
CA GLY A 64 -10.73 -13.03 -1.15
C GLY A 64 -12.24 -13.16 -1.06
N ALA A 65 -12.97 -12.20 -1.62
CA ALA A 65 -14.43 -12.24 -1.72
C ALA A 65 -14.91 -13.42 -2.57
N LEU A 66 -14.35 -13.58 -3.79
CA LEU A 66 -14.69 -14.69 -4.68
C LEU A 66 -14.39 -16.06 -4.04
N ALA A 67 -13.29 -16.19 -3.30
CA ALA A 67 -12.97 -17.41 -2.57
C ALA A 67 -13.94 -17.67 -1.41
N ALA A 68 -14.39 -16.63 -0.69
CA ALA A 68 -15.38 -16.76 0.36
C ALA A 68 -16.73 -17.25 -0.18
N ASP A 69 -17.16 -16.73 -1.34
CA ASP A 69 -18.39 -17.15 -2.01
C ASP A 69 -18.29 -18.59 -2.52
N ALA A 70 -17.18 -18.96 -3.17
CA ALA A 70 -16.95 -20.32 -3.64
C ALA A 70 -16.94 -21.37 -2.51
N LEU A 71 -16.60 -20.96 -1.29
CA LEU A 71 -16.63 -21.79 -0.09
C LEU A 71 -17.98 -21.78 0.65
N GLY A 72 -19.00 -21.10 0.09
CA GLY A 72 -20.33 -20.99 0.69
C GLY A 72 -20.36 -20.14 1.98
N ALA A 73 -19.40 -19.25 2.15
CA ALA A 73 -19.25 -18.41 3.34
C ALA A 73 -19.11 -16.91 2.97
N PRO A 74 -20.12 -16.32 2.31
CA PRO A 74 -20.07 -14.94 1.78
C PRO A 74 -19.80 -13.88 2.85
N TRP A 75 -20.21 -14.14 4.09
CA TRP A 75 -19.92 -13.26 5.23
C TRP A 75 -18.42 -13.08 5.52
N LEU A 76 -17.56 -14.02 5.07
CA LEU A 76 -16.11 -13.91 5.20
C LEU A 76 -15.50 -12.89 4.24
N ALA A 77 -16.19 -12.52 3.15
CA ALA A 77 -15.71 -11.52 2.20
C ALA A 77 -15.41 -10.20 2.91
N LEU A 78 -16.33 -9.74 3.77
CA LEU A 78 -16.15 -8.51 4.56
C LEU A 78 -14.95 -8.57 5.49
N ALA A 79 -14.72 -9.71 6.13
CA ALA A 79 -13.57 -9.90 7.01
C ALA A 79 -12.25 -9.83 6.23
N VAL A 80 -12.17 -10.50 5.07
CA VAL A 80 -10.98 -10.47 4.20
C VAL A 80 -10.70 -9.06 3.68
N VAL A 81 -11.74 -8.34 3.25
CA VAL A 81 -11.62 -6.98 2.73
C VAL A 81 -11.20 -6.00 3.83
N ALA A 82 -11.78 -6.10 5.03
CA ALA A 82 -11.39 -5.29 6.17
C ALA A 82 -9.93 -5.55 6.58
N LEU A 83 -9.52 -6.82 6.58
CA LEU A 83 -8.15 -7.23 6.90
C LEU A 83 -7.16 -6.74 5.83
N ALA A 84 -7.50 -6.83 4.54
CA ALA A 84 -6.72 -6.25 3.46
C ALA A 84 -6.62 -4.71 3.59
N GLY A 85 -7.70 -4.05 4.03
CA GLY A 85 -7.72 -2.60 4.29
C GLY A 85 -6.78 -2.20 5.43
N LEU A 86 -6.77 -2.98 6.53
CA LEU A 86 -5.83 -2.80 7.63
C LEU A 86 -4.37 -2.97 7.19
N LEU A 87 -4.10 -3.83 6.20
CA LEU A 87 -2.76 -3.98 5.61
C LEU A 87 -2.37 -2.86 4.67
N TYR A 88 -3.35 -2.29 3.97
CA TYR A 88 -3.13 -1.16 3.08
C TYR A 88 -2.99 0.15 3.86
N TRP A 89 -3.55 0.23 5.06
CA TRP A 89 -3.53 1.44 5.90
C TRP A 89 -2.14 1.98 6.24
N PRO A 90 -1.13 1.17 6.61
CA PRO A 90 0.26 1.63 6.74
C PRO A 90 0.78 2.28 5.46
N VAL A 91 0.43 1.76 4.28
CA VAL A 91 0.89 2.31 3.00
C VAL A 91 0.30 3.69 2.73
N ILE A 92 -0.97 3.89 3.08
CA ILE A 92 -1.66 5.20 3.02
C ILE A 92 -1.01 6.19 3.99
N THR A 93 -0.87 5.80 5.26
CA THR A 93 -0.38 6.69 6.33
C THR A 93 1.10 7.03 6.21
N MET A 94 1.92 6.14 5.65
CA MET A 94 3.35 6.39 5.38
C MET A 94 3.58 7.49 4.35
N ALA A 95 2.59 7.76 3.49
CA ALA A 95 2.76 8.69 2.39
C ALA A 95 2.48 10.15 2.79
N VAL A 96 1.82 10.39 3.93
CA VAL A 96 1.52 11.74 4.40
C VAL A 96 2.82 12.47 4.79
N PRO A 97 3.17 13.59 4.14
CA PRO A 97 4.40 14.31 4.42
C PRO A 97 4.42 14.85 5.87
N ASP A 98 5.62 14.86 6.46
CA ASP A 98 6.00 15.47 7.76
C ASP A 98 5.53 14.84 9.08
N LYS A 99 4.66 13.82 9.09
CA LYS A 99 4.16 13.26 10.38
C LYS A 99 4.60 11.83 10.73
N SER A 100 5.24 11.09 9.81
CA SER A 100 5.60 9.70 10.07
C SER A 100 7.11 9.47 10.13
N THR A 101 7.56 8.69 11.12
CA THR A 101 8.94 8.18 11.23
C THR A 101 9.39 7.46 9.96
N TYR A 102 8.44 6.85 9.24
CA TYR A 102 8.66 6.19 7.95
C TYR A 102 9.05 7.17 6.83
N TYR A 103 8.54 8.40 6.85
CA TYR A 103 8.91 9.41 5.87
C TYR A 103 10.39 9.81 6.02
N ALA A 104 10.91 9.79 7.26
CA ALA A 104 12.32 10.04 7.52
C ALA A 104 13.22 8.95 6.89
N GLU A 105 12.80 7.68 6.91
CA GLU A 105 13.53 6.58 6.27
C GLU A 105 13.56 6.71 4.74
N VAL A 106 12.44 7.10 4.12
CA VAL A 106 12.36 7.32 2.66
C VAL A 106 13.23 8.50 2.24
N ARG A 107 13.19 9.62 2.98
CA ARG A 107 14.10 10.76 2.73
C ARG A 107 15.56 10.37 2.92
N ALA A 108 15.88 9.59 3.95
CA ALA A 108 17.24 9.12 4.20
C ALA A 108 17.73 8.20 3.07
N ALA A 109 16.88 7.31 2.55
CA ALA A 109 17.21 6.45 1.42
C ALA A 109 17.39 7.26 0.12
N LEU A 110 16.54 8.26 -0.14
CA LEU A 110 16.66 9.16 -1.28
C LEU A 110 17.92 10.03 -1.19
N ALA A 111 18.21 10.58 0.00
CA ALA A 111 19.43 11.35 0.26
C ALA A 111 20.69 10.49 0.09
N ALA A 112 20.69 9.25 0.59
CA ALA A 112 21.78 8.30 0.42
C ALA A 112 22.00 7.91 -1.07
N ALA A 113 20.96 8.03 -1.90
CA ALA A 113 21.04 7.83 -3.34
C ALA A 113 21.40 9.11 -4.13
N GLY A 114 21.68 10.23 -3.44
CA GLY A 114 22.08 11.51 -4.06
C GLY A 114 20.92 12.40 -4.49
N ALA A 115 19.69 12.12 -4.10
CA ALA A 115 18.54 12.94 -4.48
C ALA A 115 18.55 14.31 -3.77
N THR A 116 18.21 15.37 -4.50
CA THR A 116 18.13 16.73 -3.98
C THR A 116 16.93 16.91 -3.02
N PRO A 117 16.96 17.90 -2.12
CA PRO A 117 15.82 18.20 -1.24
C PRO A 117 14.50 18.51 -1.98
N ALA A 118 14.56 18.99 -3.23
CA ALA A 118 13.38 19.24 -4.05
C ALA A 118 12.75 17.93 -4.56
N GLN A 119 13.58 16.97 -4.99
CA GLN A 119 13.12 15.66 -5.44
C GLN A 119 12.52 14.84 -4.29
N GLN A 120 13.14 14.91 -3.12
CA GLN A 120 12.61 14.31 -1.90
C GLN A 120 11.22 14.85 -1.56
N ARG A 121 11.04 16.19 -1.62
CA ARG A 121 9.75 16.83 -1.37
C ARG A 121 8.70 16.50 -2.43
N ALA A 122 9.08 16.43 -3.71
CA ALA A 122 8.15 16.06 -4.77
C ALA A 122 7.64 14.63 -4.60
N ALA A 123 8.53 13.67 -4.34
CA ALA A 123 8.13 12.29 -4.01
C ALA A 123 7.23 12.23 -2.77
N ALA A 124 7.48 13.08 -1.76
CA ALA A 124 6.64 13.23 -0.57
C ALA A 124 5.21 13.58 -0.91
N TRP A 125 5.06 14.73 -1.57
CA TRP A 125 3.77 15.33 -1.78
C TRP A 125 2.94 14.53 -2.77
N THR A 126 3.57 13.96 -3.80
CA THR A 126 2.87 13.08 -4.74
C THR A 126 2.44 11.77 -4.09
N GLY A 127 3.33 11.11 -3.31
CA GLY A 127 2.98 9.90 -2.59
C GLY A 127 1.85 10.13 -1.57
N GLY A 128 1.92 11.26 -0.85
CA GLY A 128 0.92 11.67 0.13
C GLY A 128 -0.42 12.05 -0.47
N ALA A 129 -0.41 12.81 -1.57
CA ALA A 129 -1.62 13.12 -2.30
C ALA A 129 -2.28 11.84 -2.84
N ALA A 130 -1.51 10.93 -3.44
CA ALA A 130 -2.05 9.65 -3.92
C ALA A 130 -2.62 8.79 -2.79
N ALA A 131 -1.96 8.72 -1.62
CA ALA A 131 -2.53 8.04 -0.46
C ALA A 131 -3.85 8.67 -0.01
N LEU A 132 -3.89 10.00 0.12
CA LEU A 132 -5.04 10.70 0.69
C LEU A 132 -6.24 10.70 -0.26
N PHE A 133 -6.01 10.99 -1.54
CA PHE A 133 -7.07 11.19 -2.53
C PHE A 133 -7.45 9.93 -3.30
N TRP A 134 -6.61 8.89 -3.27
CA TRP A 134 -6.93 7.61 -3.90
C TRP A 134 -6.93 6.47 -2.89
N GLY A 135 -5.84 6.26 -2.15
CA GLY A 135 -5.74 5.12 -1.23
C GLY A 135 -6.80 5.13 -0.12
N LEU A 136 -7.07 6.28 0.48
CA LEU A 136 -8.03 6.42 1.57
C LEU A 136 -9.48 6.21 1.10
N PRO A 137 -9.95 6.84 0.01
CA PRO A 137 -11.23 6.48 -0.60
C PRO A 137 -11.32 5.00 -0.98
N LEU A 138 -10.26 4.42 -1.55
CA LEU A 138 -10.24 3.03 -1.95
C LEU A 138 -10.46 2.10 -0.75
N ALA A 139 -9.71 2.31 0.35
CA ALA A 139 -9.82 1.51 1.56
C ALA A 139 -11.20 1.62 2.24
N LEU A 140 -11.82 2.80 2.20
CA LEU A 140 -13.10 3.06 2.85
C LEU A 140 -14.31 2.59 2.01
N THR A 141 -14.23 2.67 0.69
CA THR A 141 -15.37 2.38 -0.20
C THR A 141 -15.41 0.94 -0.67
N THR A 142 -14.26 0.27 -0.83
CA THR A 142 -14.20 -1.12 -1.31
C THR A 142 -15.00 -2.11 -0.45
N PRO A 143 -15.02 -2.05 0.91
CA PRO A 143 -15.89 -2.90 1.71
C PRO A 143 -17.38 -2.70 1.40
N ALA A 144 -17.81 -1.45 1.22
CA ALA A 144 -19.20 -1.13 0.91
C ALA A 144 -19.59 -1.59 -0.50
N VAL A 145 -18.70 -1.40 -1.49
CA VAL A 145 -18.93 -1.86 -2.87
C VAL A 145 -19.06 -3.38 -2.93
N LEU A 146 -18.22 -4.13 -2.22
CA LEU A 146 -18.30 -5.58 -2.18
C LEU A 146 -19.50 -6.09 -1.38
N ALA A 147 -19.94 -5.37 -0.35
CA ALA A 147 -21.15 -5.70 0.40
C ALA A 147 -22.45 -5.53 -0.44
N LEU A 148 -22.42 -4.61 -1.40
CA LEU A 148 -23.56 -4.26 -2.25
C LEU A 148 -23.52 -4.95 -3.62
N ALA A 149 -22.47 -5.72 -3.91
CA ALA A 149 -22.35 -6.48 -5.14
C ALA A 149 -23.35 -7.65 -5.14
N PRO A 150 -24.13 -7.85 -6.22
CA PRO A 150 -25.14 -8.89 -6.32
C PRO A 150 -24.58 -10.30 -6.47
#